data_AF-A0A3L7NLQ4-F1
#
_entry.id   AF-A0A3L7NLQ4-F1
#
_cell.length_a   1.000
_cell.length_b   1.000
_cell.length_c   1.000
_cell.angle_alpha   90.00
_cell.angle_beta   90.00
_cell.angle_gamma   90.00
#
_symmetry.space_group_name_H-M   'P 1'
#
loop_
_entity.id
_entity.type
_entity.pdbx_description
1 polymer ?
#
loop_
_entity_poly.entity_id
_entity_poly.type
_entity_poly.pdbx_seq_one_letter_code
_entity_poly.pdbx_strand_id
1 'polypeptide(L)' 'MRKICWMLFAAMALSTSTGCLIPIYSGDPLRRAQQLIFTSEDLRSITDEWERIWFLDQPSHMTLYRTHGGIL' A
#
# COMPACT_ATOMS: atom_id res chain seq x y z
N MET A 1 11.30 -26.77 17.86
CA MET A 1 10.39 -26.63 16.70
C MET A 1 9.02 -26.11 17.08
N ARG A 2 8.17 -26.85 17.82
CA ARG A 2 6.78 -26.42 18.13
C ARG A 2 6.65 -25.02 18.77
N LYS A 3 7.54 -24.67 19.73
CA LYS A 3 7.54 -23.33 20.38
C LYS A 3 7.89 -22.20 19.41
N ILE A 4 8.78 -22.46 18.44
CA ILE A 4 9.19 -21.49 17.44
C ILE A 4 8.04 -21.22 16.47
N CYS A 5 7.32 -22.26 16.04
CA CYS A 5 6.12 -22.11 15.22
C CYS A 5 5.06 -21.23 15.91
N TRP A 6 4.82 -21.43 17.21
CA TRP A 6 3.89 -20.60 17.98
C TRP A 6 4.34 -19.13 18.10
N MET A 7 5.64 -18.89 18.31
CA MET A 7 6.18 -17.53 18.37
C MET A 7 6.08 -16.80 17.03
N LEU A 8 6.38 -17.50 15.92
CA LEU A 8 6.24 -16.92 14.57
C LEU A 8 4.79 -16.61 14.23
N PHE A 9 3.87 -17.51 14.57
CA PHE A 9 2.44 -17.29 14.37
C PHE A 9 1.94 -16.08 15.16
N ALA A 10 2.31 -15.97 16.43
CA ALA A 10 1.96 -14.82 17.26
C ALA A 10 2.55 -13.51 16.71
N ALA A 11 3.79 -13.53 16.22
CA ALA A 11 4.43 -12.35 15.62
C ALA A 11 3.71 -11.89 14.36
N MET A 12 3.36 -12.81 13.45
CA MET A 12 2.60 -12.49 12.23
C MET A 12 1.19 -11.95 12.53
N ALA A 13 0.51 -12.51 13.54
CA ALA A 13 -0.81 -12.05 13.94
C ALA A 13 -0.77 -10.63 14.55
N LEU A 14 0.27 -10.32 15.33
CA LEU A 14 0.45 -8.99 15.92
C LEU A 14 0.87 -7.95 14.88
N SER A 15 1.66 -8.31 13.87
CA SER A 15 2.11 -7.37 12.84
C SER A 15 0.99 -6.85 11.94
N THR A 16 -0.07 -7.63 11.72
CA THR A 16 -1.21 -7.24 10.86
C THR A 16 -2.36 -6.60 11.64
N SER A 17 -2.33 -6.64 12.97
CA SER A 17 -3.41 -6.13 13.84
C SER A 17 -3.19 -4.68 14.29
N THR A 18 -2.26 -3.95 13.67
CA THR A 18 -1.98 -2.54 13.98
C THR A 18 -3.21 -1.67 13.70
N GLY A 19 -3.74 -1.01 14.73
CA GLY A 19 -4.97 -0.19 14.65
C GLY A 19 -6.22 -0.84 15.27
N CYS A 20 -6.24 -2.16 15.44
CA CYS A 20 -7.33 -2.87 16.13
C CYS A 20 -7.09 -3.03 17.63
N LEU A 21 -5.83 -3.29 18.04
CA LEU A 21 -5.44 -3.49 19.44
C LEU A 21 -5.06 -2.17 20.15
N ILE A 22 -4.55 -1.21 19.39
CA ILE A 22 -4.11 0.10 19.88
C ILE A 22 -4.66 1.16 18.92
N PRO A 23 -5.28 2.24 19.41
CA PRO A 23 -5.75 3.31 18.55
C PRO A 23 -4.58 3.93 17.78
N ILE A 24 -4.64 3.85 16.45
CA ILE A 24 -3.63 4.43 15.55
C ILE A 24 -3.82 5.95 15.37
N TYR A 25 -5.06 6.44 15.52
CA TYR A 25 -5.41 7.85 15.32
C TYR A 25 -5.55 8.61 16.63
N SER A 26 -5.43 9.93 16.53
CA SER A 26 -5.65 10.85 17.66
C SER A 26 -7.11 10.77 18.14
N GLY A 27 -7.32 10.94 19.45
CA GLY A 27 -8.65 11.09 20.03
C GLY A 27 -9.28 12.46 19.75
N ASP A 28 -8.48 13.47 19.42
CA ASP A 28 -8.96 14.79 19.02
C ASP A 28 -9.62 14.71 17.63
N PRO A 29 -10.92 15.04 17.50
CA PRO A 29 -11.65 14.90 16.23
C PRO A 29 -11.05 15.75 15.10
N LEU A 30 -10.50 16.93 15.38
CA LEU A 30 -9.96 17.80 14.34
C LEU A 30 -8.70 17.18 13.72
N ARG A 31 -7.78 16.73 14.57
CA ARG A 31 -6.56 16.04 14.13
C ARG A 31 -6.88 14.69 13.48
N ARG A 32 -7.85 13.94 14.01
CA ARG A 32 -8.28 12.65 13.46
C ARG A 32 -8.85 12.79 12.05
N ALA A 33 -9.64 13.82 11.78
CA ALA A 33 -10.18 14.05 10.45
C ALA A 33 -9.06 14.22 9.40
N GLN A 34 -8.03 15.01 9.72
CA GLN A 34 -6.87 15.18 8.83
C GLN A 34 -6.13 13.86 8.61
N GLN A 35 -5.90 13.08 9.68
CA GLN A 35 -5.25 11.77 9.58
C GLN A 35 -6.02 10.81 8.68
N LEU A 36 -7.35 10.75 8.83
CA LEU A 36 -8.20 9.89 8.00
C LEU A 36 -8.22 10.32 6.54
N ILE A 37 -8.20 11.62 6.25
CA ILE A 37 -8.12 12.14 4.88
C ILE A 37 -6.82 11.68 4.23
N PHE A 38 -5.67 11.87 4.88
CA PHE A 38 -4.39 11.43 4.33
C PHE A 38 -4.35 9.92 4.11
N THR A 39 -4.78 9.13 5.10
CA THR A 39 -4.82 7.68 4.93
C THR A 39 -5.76 7.26 3.79
N SER A 40 -6.89 7.93 3.60
CA SER A 40 -7.80 7.60 2.50
C SER A 40 -7.20 7.91 1.13
N GLU A 41 -6.46 9.01 0.99
CA GLU A 41 -5.78 9.36 -0.26
C GLU A 41 -4.62 8.41 -0.54
N ASP A 42 -3.81 8.07 0.47
CA ASP A 42 -2.72 7.09 0.33
C ASP A 42 -3.25 5.71 -0.11
N LEU A 43 -4.38 5.27 0.46
CA LEU A 43 -5.03 4.01 0.08
C LEU A 43 -5.62 4.07 -1.33
N ARG A 44 -6.02 5.26 -1.81
CA ARG A 44 -6.53 5.44 -3.16
C ARG A 44 -5.40 5.36 -4.19
N SER A 45 -4.22 5.87 -3.86
CA SER A 45 -3.02 5.83 -4.73
C SER A 45 -2.23 4.53 -4.66
N ILE A 46 -2.50 3.65 -3.69
CA ILE A 46 -1.68 2.46 -3.44
C ILE A 46 -1.60 1.51 -4.66
N THR A 47 -2.68 1.41 -5.44
CA THR A 47 -2.73 0.58 -6.64
C THR A 47 -1.79 1.10 -7.71
N ASP A 48 -1.84 2.41 -7.97
CA ASP A 48 -0.99 3.06 -8.97
C ASP A 48 0.49 2.95 -8.59
N GLU A 49 0.80 3.16 -7.31
CA GLU A 49 2.16 2.98 -6.80
C GLU A 49 2.61 1.50 -6.85
N TRP A 50 1.71 0.54 -6.66
CA TRP A 50 2.01 -0.88 -6.81
C TRP A 50 2.41 -1.21 -8.25
N GLU A 51 1.64 -0.75 -9.23
CA GLU A 51 1.97 -0.93 -10.65
C GLU A 51 3.32 -0.31 -10.99
N ARG A 52 3.60 0.88 -10.45
CA ARG A 52 4.86 1.59 -10.65
C ARG A 52 6.07 0.90 -10.02
N ILE A 53 5.95 0.34 -8.81
CA ILE A 53 7.02 -0.43 -8.13
C ILE A 53 7.44 -1.64 -8.96
N TRP A 54 6.46 -2.29 -9.59
CA TRP A 54 6.70 -3.46 -10.44
C TRP A 54 6.91 -3.11 -11.91
N PHE A 55 7.04 -1.82 -12.24
CA PHE A 55 7.25 -1.32 -13.60
C PHE A 55 6.20 -1.80 -14.61
N LEU A 56 4.97 -2.07 -14.16
CA LEU A 56 3.86 -2.52 -15.00
C LEU A 56 3.28 -1.37 -15.85
N ASP A 57 3.51 -0.13 -15.42
CA ASP A 57 3.12 1.10 -16.10
C ASP A 57 4.12 1.55 -17.18
N GLN A 58 5.22 0.82 -17.38
CA GLN A 58 6.24 1.18 -18.38
C GLN A 58 5.84 0.76 -19.80
N PRO A 59 6.14 1.59 -20.82
CA PRO A 59 5.91 1.22 -22.21
C PRO A 59 6.82 0.04 -22.61
N SER A 60 6.26 -0.94 -23.32
CA SER A 60 7.06 -2.05 -23.82
C SER A 60 8.06 -1.55 -24.88
N HIS A 61 9.32 -1.97 -24.76
CA HIS A 61 10.37 -1.64 -25.73
C HIS A 61 10.40 -2.56 -26.96
N MET A 62 9.50 -3.55 -27.03
CA MET A 62 9.54 -4.61 -28.06
C MET A 62 8.54 -4.40 -29.20
N THR A 63 7.60 -3.46 -29.07
CA THR A 63 6.61 -3.17 -30.11
C THR A 63 6.45 -1.67 -30.26
N LEU A 64 6.68 -1.17 -31.48
CA LEU A 64 6.42 0.22 -31.83
C LEU A 64 4.92 0.51 -31.71
N TYR A 65 4.49 1.06 -30.57
CA TYR A 65 3.12 1.53 -30.42
C TYR A 65 2.94 2.82 -31.22
N ARG A 66 1.95 2.84 -32.11
CA ARG A 66 1.51 4.04 -32.82
C ARG A 66 0.76 4.94 -31.83
N THR A 67 1.46 5.82 -31.13
CA THR A 67 0.83 6.87 -30.33
C THR A 67 0.85 8.18 -31.11
N HIS A 68 -0.33 8.76 -31.34
CA HIS A 68 -0.52 10.15 -31.80
C HIS A 68 0.30 10.56 -33.04
N GLY A 69 0.31 9.73 -34.09
CA GLY A 69 0.90 10.09 -35.38
C GLY A 69 2.44 10.02 -35.46
N GLY A 70 3.12 9.65 -34.38
CA GLY A 70 4.55 9.35 -34.38
C GLY A 70 4.83 7.85 -34.46
N ILE A 71 5.93 7.49 -35.10
CA ILE A 71 6.61 6.20 -34.95
C ILE A 71 7.91 6.53 -34.21
N LEU A 72 8.16 5.90 -33.05
CA LEU A 72 9.47 5.95 -32.39
C LEU A 72 10.46 5.01 -33.08
#